data_AF-A0A937IU72-F1
#
_entry.id   AF-A0A937IU72-F1
#
_cell.length_a   1.000
_cell.length_b   1.000
_cell.length_c   1.000
_cell.angle_alpha   90.00
_cell.angle_beta   90.00
_cell.angle_gamma   90.00
#
_symmetry.space_group_name_H-M   'P 1'
#
loop_
_entity.id
_entity.type
_entity.pdbx_description
1 polymer ?
#
loop_
_entity_poly.entity_id
_entity_poly.type
_entity_poly.pdbx_seq_one_letter_code
_entity_poly.pdbx_strand_id
1 'polypeptide(L)'
;MWRIILYLCLHGVLSMNQCLAQHVLFYNVENLFDTLHDRGKNDHAFTPNGGYEYNTPIYYLKIRQTARAIRSSINTVGQSIDIIALAEVENRSVLIDLAKHKAIAGFGPWQVVHYDSPDHRGIDCAALINTSTTRVVTSHPIAYSSTYFRSRDALLLQTKSASDEDSITLTCAIVHLPSKRGGAVQSAPLREQALKAVVKQLEKDTNQNQLILGDFNDLASADWFQNHLKNGWISPEFSYPKNILGSYKYQGRWQHIDLALYRGSNPFGGTVIAPSILLEIDTKWGGYKPKRSFLGRFYTYGYSDHLPVYIFNVIHS
;
A
#
# COMPACT_ATOMS: atom_id res chain seq x y z
N MET A 1 26.77 -63.87 -12.99
CA MET A 1 25.54 -63.14 -13.34
C MET A 1 25.07 -62.38 -12.11
N TRP A 2 24.93 -61.06 -12.24
CA TRP A 2 24.85 -60.09 -11.16
C TRP A 2 23.49 -60.10 -10.43
N ARG A 3 23.52 -59.99 -9.10
CA ARG A 3 22.36 -59.73 -8.25
C ARG A 3 22.17 -58.22 -8.13
N ILE A 4 21.04 -57.71 -8.61
CA ILE A 4 20.64 -56.30 -8.46
C ILE A 4 19.94 -56.17 -7.10
N ILE A 5 20.53 -55.38 -6.19
CA ILE A 5 19.90 -54.98 -4.93
C ILE A 5 19.22 -53.62 -5.19
N LEU A 6 17.89 -53.59 -5.06
CA LEU A 6 17.09 -52.37 -5.18
C LEU A 6 17.07 -51.68 -3.80
N TYR A 7 17.78 -50.56 -3.65
CA TYR A 7 17.64 -49.68 -2.50
C TYR A 7 16.45 -48.74 -2.72
N LEU A 8 15.35 -48.99 -2.00
CA LEU A 8 14.23 -48.06 -1.86
C LEU A 8 14.65 -46.96 -0.86
N CYS A 9 15.14 -45.82 -1.36
CA CYS A 9 15.29 -44.63 -0.55
C CYS A 9 13.91 -43.99 -0.34
N LEU A 10 13.27 -44.31 0.78
CA LEU A 10 12.18 -43.49 1.32
C LEU A 10 12.74 -42.10 1.65
N HIS A 11 12.55 -41.14 0.74
CA HIS A 11 12.69 -39.73 1.07
C HIS A 11 11.43 -39.33 1.82
N GLY A 12 11.47 -39.44 3.14
CA GLY A 12 10.52 -38.74 4.00
C GLY A 12 10.69 -37.26 3.76
N VAL A 13 9.78 -36.65 3.00
CA VAL A 13 9.62 -35.21 2.96
C VAL A 13 9.03 -34.84 4.31
N LEU A 14 9.89 -34.50 5.26
CA LEU A 14 9.47 -33.70 6.41
C LEU A 14 8.97 -32.38 5.82
N SER A 15 7.64 -32.22 5.72
CA SER A 15 7.06 -30.89 5.56
C SER A 15 7.40 -30.14 6.84
N MET A 16 8.45 -29.30 6.78
CA MET A 16 8.53 -28.23 7.74
C MET A 16 7.26 -27.41 7.51
N ASN A 17 6.35 -27.43 8.49
CA ASN A 17 5.21 -26.51 8.53
C ASN A 17 5.81 -25.12 8.70
N GLN A 18 6.24 -24.55 7.58
CA GLN A 18 6.76 -23.20 7.51
C GLN A 18 5.52 -22.31 7.58
N CYS A 19 5.23 -21.85 8.81
CA CYS A 19 4.24 -20.82 9.05
C CYS A 19 4.43 -19.73 7.99
N LEU A 20 3.41 -19.47 7.16
CA LEU A 20 3.54 -18.51 6.06
C LEU A 20 3.55 -17.08 6.62
N ALA A 21 4.59 -16.30 6.35
CA ALA A 21 4.58 -14.89 6.74
C ALA A 21 3.54 -14.12 5.91
N GLN A 22 2.83 -13.19 6.54
CA GLN A 22 1.92 -12.30 5.81
C GLN A 22 2.72 -11.15 5.20
N HIS A 23 2.64 -11.00 3.89
CA HIS A 23 3.39 -10.07 3.06
C HIS A 23 2.48 -9.03 2.41
N VAL A 24 2.65 -7.77 2.80
CA VAL A 24 1.85 -6.63 2.31
C VAL A 24 2.75 -5.64 1.59
N LEU A 25 2.39 -5.28 0.36
CA LEU A 25 3.03 -4.19 -0.39
C LEU A 25 2.12 -2.98 -0.40
N PHE A 26 2.53 -1.89 0.24
CA PHE A 26 1.84 -0.61 0.14
C PHE A 26 2.40 0.26 -0.97
N TYR A 27 1.53 0.96 -1.69
CA TYR A 27 1.93 1.97 -2.65
C TYR A 27 0.89 3.08 -2.83
N ASN A 28 1.26 4.32 -2.53
CA ASN A 28 0.53 5.49 -3.02
C ASN A 28 0.84 5.66 -4.51
N VAL A 29 -0.18 5.52 -5.36
CA VAL A 29 -0.01 5.43 -6.81
C VAL A 29 -0.08 6.79 -7.50
N GLU A 30 -0.10 7.91 -6.77
CA GLU A 30 -0.16 9.28 -7.32
C GLU A 30 -1.26 9.44 -8.38
N ASN A 31 -2.51 9.61 -7.93
CA ASN A 31 -3.66 9.93 -8.77
C ASN A 31 -3.89 8.94 -9.91
N LEU A 32 -4.29 7.71 -9.59
CA LEU A 32 -4.69 6.73 -10.60
C LEU A 32 -6.17 6.91 -10.95
N PHE A 33 -6.43 7.87 -11.82
CA PHE A 33 -7.73 8.17 -12.42
C PHE A 33 -7.91 7.45 -13.76
N ASP A 34 -9.16 7.23 -14.17
CA ASP A 34 -9.59 7.03 -15.54
C ASP A 34 -9.74 8.38 -16.27
N THR A 35 -10.52 8.42 -17.34
CA THR A 35 -10.64 9.60 -18.23
C THR A 35 -12.04 10.20 -18.25
N LEU A 36 -12.95 9.66 -17.44
CA LEU A 36 -14.36 9.97 -17.39
C LEU A 36 -14.64 10.72 -16.10
N HIS A 37 -15.45 11.77 -16.20
CA HIS A 37 -15.86 12.51 -15.01
C HIS A 37 -16.80 11.65 -14.14
N ASP A 38 -16.41 11.43 -12.88
CA ASP A 38 -17.26 10.85 -11.85
C ASP A 38 -18.20 11.91 -11.26
N ARG A 39 -19.50 11.64 -11.37
CA ARG A 39 -20.54 12.60 -11.02
C ARG A 39 -20.50 12.91 -9.53
N GLY A 40 -20.23 14.18 -9.22
CA GLY A 40 -20.17 14.68 -7.84
C GLY A 40 -18.77 14.67 -7.24
N LYS A 41 -17.76 14.29 -8.03
CA LYS A 41 -16.33 14.47 -7.72
C LYS A 41 -15.76 15.69 -8.43
N ASN A 42 -14.58 16.12 -7.97
CA ASN A 42 -13.78 17.21 -8.52
C ASN A 42 -12.50 16.62 -9.12
N ASP A 43 -12.72 15.84 -10.17
CA ASP A 43 -11.76 15.07 -10.94
C ASP A 43 -11.62 15.62 -12.38
N HIS A 44 -12.35 16.67 -12.75
CA HIS A 44 -12.35 17.26 -14.09
C HIS A 44 -10.96 17.54 -14.66
N ALA A 45 -9.99 17.81 -13.78
CA ALA A 45 -8.59 18.01 -14.17
C ALA A 45 -7.99 16.77 -14.87
N PHE A 46 -8.45 15.56 -14.54
CA PHE A 46 -8.06 14.26 -15.08
C PHE A 46 -8.96 13.77 -16.23
N THR A 47 -9.61 14.68 -16.95
CA THR A 47 -10.33 14.37 -18.19
C THR A 47 -9.52 14.81 -19.42
N PRO A 48 -9.85 14.35 -20.65
CA PRO A 48 -9.14 14.75 -21.86
C PRO A 48 -9.13 16.27 -22.10
N ASN A 49 -10.17 16.97 -21.64
CA ASN A 49 -10.30 18.43 -21.73
C ASN A 49 -9.93 19.15 -20.42
N GLY A 50 -9.41 18.40 -19.44
CA GLY A 50 -9.04 18.88 -18.12
C GLY A 50 -7.66 19.54 -18.08
N GLY A 51 -7.31 20.08 -16.91
CA GLY A 51 -6.03 20.77 -16.71
C GLY A 51 -4.78 19.88 -16.92
N TYR A 52 -4.90 18.55 -16.78
CA TYR A 52 -3.83 17.58 -17.08
C TYR A 52 -3.91 17.01 -18.50
N GLU A 53 -4.93 17.36 -19.29
CA GLU A 53 -5.21 16.78 -20.62
C GLU A 53 -5.19 15.24 -20.59
N TYR A 54 -5.68 14.66 -19.48
CA TYR A 54 -5.53 13.26 -19.16
C TYR A 54 -6.46 12.41 -20.04
N ASN A 55 -5.89 11.80 -21.07
CA ASN A 55 -6.59 11.09 -22.13
C ASN A 55 -6.29 9.58 -22.10
N THR A 56 -6.96 8.81 -22.97
CA THR A 56 -6.84 7.35 -23.00
C THR A 56 -5.39 6.83 -23.13
N PRO A 57 -4.53 7.41 -24.00
CA PRO A 57 -3.10 7.08 -24.00
C PRO A 57 -2.40 7.29 -22.64
N ILE A 58 -2.63 8.42 -21.97
CA ILE A 58 -2.03 8.71 -20.66
C ILE A 58 -2.56 7.73 -19.61
N TYR A 59 -3.87 7.45 -19.59
CA TYR A 59 -4.49 6.48 -18.68
C TYR A 59 -3.83 5.10 -18.77
N TYR A 60 -3.75 4.52 -19.97
CA TYR A 60 -3.14 3.19 -20.14
C TYR A 60 -1.63 3.19 -19.86
N LEU A 61 -0.95 4.31 -20.11
CA LEU A 61 0.45 4.45 -19.72
C LEU A 61 0.59 4.52 -18.20
N LYS A 62 -0.28 5.25 -17.50
CA LYS A 62 -0.31 5.31 -16.05
C LYS A 62 -0.59 3.95 -15.43
N ILE A 63 -1.58 3.19 -15.91
CA ILE A 63 -1.83 1.80 -15.50
C ILE A 63 -0.57 0.94 -15.70
N ARG A 64 0.07 1.04 -16.86
CA ARG A 64 1.31 0.30 -17.17
C ARG A 64 2.44 0.65 -16.21
N GLN A 65 2.63 1.93 -15.90
CA GLN A 65 3.70 2.38 -15.01
C GLN A 65 3.44 1.90 -13.58
N THR A 66 2.23 2.06 -13.06
CA THR A 66 1.84 1.51 -11.74
C THR A 66 2.07 0.00 -11.68
N ALA A 67 1.63 -0.76 -12.68
CA ALA A 67 1.84 -2.20 -12.74
C ALA A 67 3.34 -2.58 -12.79
N ARG A 68 4.16 -1.81 -13.52
CA ARG A 68 5.62 -2.02 -13.57
C ARG A 68 6.30 -1.72 -12.25
N ALA A 69 5.86 -0.68 -11.53
CA ALA A 69 6.37 -0.36 -10.21
C ALA A 69 6.08 -1.50 -9.23
N ILE A 70 4.83 -1.95 -9.17
CA ILE A 70 4.41 -3.11 -8.35
C ILE A 70 5.25 -4.34 -8.69
N ARG A 71 5.35 -4.72 -9.97
CA ARG A 71 6.17 -5.85 -10.42
C ARG A 71 7.62 -5.75 -9.95
N SER A 72 8.25 -4.59 -10.17
CA SER A 72 9.64 -4.37 -9.78
C SER A 72 9.83 -4.44 -8.28
N SER A 73 8.85 -4.00 -7.49
CA SER A 73 8.84 -4.18 -6.04
C SER A 73 8.71 -5.64 -5.64
N ILE A 74 7.75 -6.40 -6.19
CA ILE A 74 7.59 -7.83 -5.92
C ILE A 74 8.90 -8.58 -6.22
N ASN A 75 9.50 -8.30 -7.37
CA ASN A 75 10.80 -8.90 -7.75
C ASN A 75 11.95 -8.51 -6.82
N THR A 76 11.93 -7.31 -6.26
CA THR A 76 12.96 -6.83 -5.32
C THR A 76 12.80 -7.47 -3.95
N VAL A 77 11.55 -7.69 -3.50
CA VAL A 77 11.24 -8.38 -2.25
C VAL A 77 11.60 -9.87 -2.35
N GLY A 78 11.31 -10.49 -3.50
CA GLY A 78 11.59 -11.92 -3.71
C GLY A 78 10.67 -12.87 -2.94
N GLN A 79 9.54 -12.37 -2.44
CA GLN A 79 8.49 -13.15 -1.75
C GLN A 79 7.16 -13.02 -2.50
N SER A 80 6.28 -13.99 -2.31
CA SER A 80 4.89 -13.86 -2.75
C SER A 80 4.19 -12.77 -1.95
N ILE A 81 3.58 -11.79 -2.63
CA ILE A 81 2.81 -10.75 -1.98
C ILE A 81 1.36 -11.20 -1.86
N ASP A 82 0.82 -11.10 -0.63
CA ASP A 82 -0.55 -11.50 -0.32
C ASP A 82 -1.54 -10.36 -0.57
N ILE A 83 -1.13 -9.14 -0.19
CA ILE A 83 -1.96 -7.94 -0.29
C ILE A 83 -1.13 -6.84 -0.95
N ILE A 84 -1.61 -6.30 -2.06
CA ILE A 84 -1.14 -5.01 -2.58
C ILE A 84 -2.13 -3.96 -2.11
N ALA A 85 -1.73 -3.17 -1.11
CA ALA A 85 -2.48 -2.06 -0.57
C ALA A 85 -2.15 -0.77 -1.34
N LEU A 86 -3.18 -0.04 -1.77
CA LEU A 86 -3.03 1.14 -2.61
C LEU A 86 -3.71 2.35 -2.00
N ALA A 87 -3.16 3.53 -2.28
CA ALA A 87 -3.78 4.82 -2.02
C ALA A 87 -3.79 5.67 -3.30
N GLU A 88 -4.76 6.57 -3.42
CA GLU A 88 -4.99 7.41 -4.59
C GLU A 88 -5.51 6.66 -5.83
N VAL A 89 -6.39 5.68 -5.63
CA VAL A 89 -7.10 4.98 -6.72
C VAL A 89 -8.48 5.60 -6.89
N GLU A 90 -8.89 5.97 -8.10
CA GLU A 90 -10.17 6.65 -8.30
C GLU A 90 -11.37 5.74 -8.10
N ASN A 91 -11.40 4.60 -8.79
CA ASN A 91 -12.57 3.73 -8.79
C ASN A 91 -12.23 2.26 -9.06
N ARG A 92 -13.26 1.42 -8.93
CA ARG A 92 -13.14 -0.03 -9.09
C ARG A 92 -12.71 -0.45 -10.50
N SER A 93 -13.14 0.24 -11.57
CA SER A 93 -12.76 -0.11 -12.95
C SER A 93 -11.26 0.06 -13.17
N VAL A 94 -10.70 1.18 -12.71
CA VAL A 94 -9.26 1.45 -12.74
C VAL A 94 -8.47 0.32 -12.08
N LEU A 95 -8.94 -0.14 -10.92
CA LEU A 95 -8.28 -1.19 -10.17
C LEU A 95 -8.39 -2.57 -10.85
N ILE A 96 -9.49 -2.84 -11.56
CA ILE A 96 -9.64 -4.03 -12.41
C ILE A 96 -8.63 -3.99 -13.57
N ASP A 97 -8.48 -2.85 -14.24
CA ASP A 97 -7.54 -2.69 -15.34
C ASP A 97 -6.10 -2.91 -14.86
N LEU A 98 -5.75 -2.39 -13.68
CA LEU A 98 -4.46 -2.64 -13.03
C LEU A 98 -4.25 -4.13 -12.74
N ALA A 99 -5.22 -4.79 -12.08
CA ALA A 99 -5.15 -6.21 -11.70
C ALA A 99 -4.94 -7.14 -12.90
N LYS A 100 -5.56 -6.81 -14.05
CA LYS A 100 -5.46 -7.59 -15.30
C LYS A 100 -4.20 -7.27 -16.10
N HIS A 101 -3.45 -6.23 -15.75
CA HIS A 101 -2.28 -5.84 -16.53
C HIS A 101 -1.20 -6.93 -16.47
N LYS A 102 -0.69 -7.34 -17.64
CA LYS A 102 0.28 -8.45 -17.82
C LYS A 102 1.55 -8.37 -16.96
N ALA A 103 1.90 -7.18 -16.48
CA ALA A 103 3.06 -7.00 -15.61
C ALA A 103 2.85 -7.57 -14.20
N ILE A 104 1.61 -7.67 -13.72
CA ILE A 104 1.30 -8.17 -12.37
C ILE A 104 0.40 -9.40 -12.36
N ALA A 105 -0.37 -9.66 -13.43
CA ALA A 105 -1.31 -10.77 -13.51
C ALA A 105 -0.68 -12.17 -13.27
N GLY A 106 0.62 -12.34 -13.55
CA GLY A 106 1.34 -13.60 -13.31
C GLY A 106 1.81 -13.82 -11.87
N PHE A 107 1.72 -12.83 -10.98
CA PHE A 107 2.15 -12.94 -9.59
C PHE A 107 1.04 -13.44 -8.66
N GLY A 108 -0.20 -13.46 -9.12
CA GLY A 108 -1.32 -14.01 -8.37
C GLY A 108 -2.65 -13.75 -9.07
N PRO A 109 -3.66 -14.57 -8.82
CA PRO A 109 -5.03 -14.17 -9.05
C PRO A 109 -5.41 -13.05 -8.08
N TRP A 110 -5.53 -11.83 -8.62
CA TRP A 110 -5.82 -10.62 -7.86
C TRP A 110 -7.34 -10.37 -7.73
N GLN A 111 -7.88 -10.53 -6.52
CA GLN A 111 -9.24 -10.07 -6.17
C GLN A 111 -9.21 -8.59 -5.79
N VAL A 112 -10.12 -7.80 -6.39
CA VAL A 112 -10.25 -6.36 -6.16
C VAL A 112 -11.15 -6.06 -4.95
N VAL A 113 -10.66 -5.24 -4.02
CA VAL A 113 -11.44 -4.63 -2.93
C VAL A 113 -11.33 -3.11 -3.02
N HIS A 114 -12.47 -2.43 -3.19
CA HIS A 114 -12.57 -0.98 -3.36
C HIS A 114 -13.93 -0.49 -2.86
N TYR A 115 -13.95 0.68 -2.21
CA TYR A 115 -15.16 1.40 -1.82
C TYR A 115 -14.95 2.88 -2.06
N ASP A 116 -15.95 3.53 -2.66
CA ASP A 116 -15.89 4.97 -2.90
C ASP A 116 -16.03 5.72 -1.57
N SER A 117 -15.18 6.71 -1.34
CA SER A 117 -15.23 7.52 -0.12
C SER A 117 -15.84 8.91 -0.34
N PRO A 118 -16.12 9.68 0.73
CA PRO A 118 -16.59 11.06 0.64
C PRO A 118 -15.56 12.05 0.07
N ASP A 119 -14.33 11.64 -0.24
CA ASP A 119 -13.31 12.55 -0.75
C ASP A 119 -13.78 13.26 -2.03
N HIS A 120 -13.54 14.56 -2.06
CA HIS A 120 -13.99 15.43 -3.14
C HIS A 120 -13.24 15.20 -4.44
N ARG A 121 -11.99 14.72 -4.42
CA ARG A 121 -11.27 14.35 -5.65
C ARG A 121 -11.74 13.01 -6.20
N GLY A 122 -12.39 12.19 -5.38
CA GLY A 122 -12.82 10.84 -5.77
C GLY A 122 -11.66 9.86 -5.84
N ILE A 123 -10.78 9.87 -4.84
CA ILE A 123 -9.67 8.92 -4.75
C ILE A 123 -9.68 8.20 -3.42
N ASP A 124 -9.39 6.91 -3.42
CA ASP A 124 -9.66 6.02 -2.30
C ASP A 124 -8.45 5.14 -1.95
N CYS A 125 -8.55 4.52 -0.77
CA CYS A 125 -7.73 3.37 -0.41
C CYS A 125 -8.33 2.11 -1.01
N ALA A 126 -7.48 1.22 -1.51
CA ALA A 126 -7.91 0.01 -2.17
C ALA A 126 -6.95 -1.16 -1.94
N ALA A 127 -7.35 -2.36 -2.32
CA ALA A 127 -6.49 -3.53 -2.25
C ALA A 127 -6.67 -4.49 -3.42
N LEU A 128 -5.56 -5.11 -3.83
CA LEU A 128 -5.52 -6.33 -4.62
C LEU A 128 -5.10 -7.48 -3.73
N ILE A 129 -5.92 -8.52 -3.67
CA ILE A 129 -5.74 -9.68 -2.78
C ILE A 129 -5.30 -10.87 -3.61
N ASN A 130 -4.16 -11.46 -3.29
CA ASN A 130 -3.68 -12.68 -3.93
C ASN A 130 -4.46 -13.88 -3.41
N THR A 131 -5.46 -14.32 -4.17
CA THR A 131 -6.37 -15.40 -3.73
C THR A 131 -5.70 -16.77 -3.65
N SER A 132 -4.47 -16.92 -4.14
CA SER A 132 -3.67 -18.14 -3.96
C SER A 132 -3.04 -18.26 -2.57
N THR A 133 -2.84 -17.15 -1.86
CA THR A 133 -2.15 -17.15 -0.56
C THR A 133 -3.01 -16.61 0.58
N THR A 134 -3.99 -15.76 0.27
CA THR A 134 -4.86 -15.16 1.28
C THR A 134 -6.30 -15.02 0.79
N ARG A 135 -7.26 -14.99 1.71
CA ARG A 135 -8.69 -14.78 1.43
C ARG A 135 -9.27 -13.71 2.33
N VAL A 136 -10.16 -12.90 1.77
CA VAL A 136 -10.91 -11.89 2.52
C VAL A 136 -12.03 -12.57 3.29
N VAL A 137 -12.06 -12.36 4.60
CA VAL A 137 -13.18 -12.76 5.47
C VAL A 137 -14.24 -11.68 5.46
N THR A 138 -13.84 -10.44 5.74
CA THR A 138 -14.70 -9.26 5.66
C THR A 138 -13.90 -8.05 5.17
N SER A 139 -14.59 -7.08 4.59
CA SER A 139 -14.02 -5.79 4.25
C SER A 139 -15.08 -4.71 4.31
N HIS A 140 -14.72 -3.52 4.76
CA HIS A 140 -15.61 -2.35 4.75
C HIS A 140 -14.82 -1.05 4.93
N PRO A 141 -15.36 0.09 4.49
CA PRO A 141 -14.76 1.39 4.74
C PRO A 141 -14.89 1.80 6.21
N ILE A 142 -13.88 2.49 6.74
CA ILE A 142 -13.91 3.19 8.02
C ILE A 142 -14.03 4.67 7.72
N ALA A 143 -15.25 5.18 7.85
CA ALA A 143 -15.54 6.58 7.67
C ALA A 143 -15.14 7.40 8.89
N TYR A 144 -14.46 8.52 8.64
CA TYR A 144 -14.15 9.54 9.64
C TYR A 144 -14.35 10.97 9.11
N SER A 145 -15.02 11.09 7.96
CA SER A 145 -15.53 12.35 7.44
C SER A 145 -16.67 12.90 8.31
N SER A 146 -16.83 14.22 8.31
CA SER A 146 -17.93 14.95 8.96
C SER A 146 -18.57 15.93 7.98
N THR A 147 -19.61 16.65 8.42
CA THR A 147 -20.26 17.72 7.63
C THR A 147 -19.30 18.84 7.23
N TYR A 148 -18.25 19.09 8.02
CA TYR A 148 -17.28 20.16 7.81
C TYR A 148 -15.94 19.66 7.26
N PHE A 149 -15.76 18.35 7.15
CA PHE A 149 -14.50 17.74 6.76
C PHE A 149 -14.74 16.46 5.97
N ARG A 150 -14.47 16.50 4.66
CA ARG A 150 -14.49 15.31 3.81
C ARG A 150 -13.06 14.82 3.59
N SER A 151 -12.86 13.54 3.83
CA SER A 151 -11.60 12.84 3.63
C SER A 151 -11.86 11.51 2.96
N ARG A 152 -10.76 10.92 2.48
CA ARG A 152 -10.69 9.50 2.15
C ARG A 152 -11.04 8.67 3.36
N ASP A 153 -11.82 7.62 3.16
CA ASP A 153 -12.06 6.61 4.19
C ASP A 153 -10.85 5.67 4.25
N ALA A 154 -10.62 5.02 5.41
CA ALA A 154 -9.67 3.92 5.46
C ALA A 154 -10.35 2.62 5.01
N LEU A 155 -9.60 1.70 4.40
CA LEU A 155 -10.11 0.39 4.02
C LEU A 155 -9.77 -0.64 5.10
N LEU A 156 -10.77 -1.20 5.77
CA LEU A 156 -10.59 -2.34 6.66
C LEU A 156 -10.68 -3.65 5.88
N LEU A 157 -9.73 -4.54 6.14
CA LEU A 157 -9.66 -5.90 5.64
C LEU A 157 -9.45 -6.84 6.81
N GLN A 158 -10.32 -7.83 6.97
CA GLN A 158 -10.01 -9.03 7.74
C GLN A 158 -9.65 -10.12 6.75
N THR A 159 -8.41 -10.59 6.80
CA THR A 159 -7.91 -11.64 5.91
C THR A 159 -7.47 -12.84 6.73
N LYS A 160 -7.44 -13.99 6.07
CA LYS A 160 -6.83 -15.20 6.60
C LYS A 160 -6.03 -15.90 5.52
N SER A 161 -5.10 -16.76 5.92
CA SER A 161 -4.40 -17.63 4.96
C SER A 161 -5.40 -18.40 4.09
N ALA A 162 -5.03 -18.61 2.83
CA ALA A 162 -5.75 -19.50 1.92
C ALA A 162 -5.58 -20.97 2.34
N SER A 163 -4.48 -21.32 2.99
CA SER A 163 -4.29 -22.63 3.62
C SER A 163 -5.09 -22.71 4.92
N ASP A 164 -5.73 -23.84 5.18
CA ASP A 164 -6.38 -24.11 6.46
C ASP A 164 -5.38 -24.61 7.53
N GLU A 165 -4.14 -24.93 7.15
CA GLU A 165 -3.06 -25.34 8.07
C GLU A 165 -2.45 -24.13 8.79
N ASP A 166 -2.40 -22.98 8.13
CA ASP A 166 -1.91 -21.72 8.70
C ASP A 166 -3.09 -20.83 9.08
N SER A 167 -3.51 -20.87 10.35
CA SER A 167 -4.63 -20.06 10.85
C SER A 167 -4.31 -18.57 11.05
N ILE A 168 -3.37 -18.02 10.28
CA ILE A 168 -2.99 -16.60 10.36
C ILE A 168 -4.18 -15.76 9.93
N THR A 169 -4.68 -14.98 10.88
CA THR A 169 -5.70 -13.96 10.64
C THR A 169 -5.05 -12.60 10.83
N LEU A 170 -5.26 -11.70 9.87
CA LEU A 170 -4.80 -10.32 9.92
C LEU A 170 -6.01 -9.39 9.79
N THR A 171 -6.12 -8.46 10.74
CA THR A 171 -7.02 -7.31 10.62
C THR A 171 -6.19 -6.10 10.24
N CYS A 172 -6.32 -5.70 8.98
CA CYS A 172 -5.53 -4.65 8.35
C CYS A 172 -6.39 -3.43 8.02
N ALA A 173 -5.94 -2.23 8.39
CA ALA A 173 -6.49 -0.97 7.92
C ALA A 173 -5.50 -0.28 6.98
N ILE A 174 -5.93 -0.04 5.73
CA ILE A 174 -5.17 0.74 4.75
C ILE A 174 -5.61 2.20 4.87
N VAL A 175 -4.66 3.10 5.10
CA VAL A 175 -4.94 4.53 5.34
C VAL A 175 -4.30 5.43 4.30
N HIS A 176 -5.00 6.52 3.99
CA HIS A 176 -4.45 7.69 3.32
C HIS A 176 -4.90 8.93 4.08
N LEU A 177 -4.14 9.28 5.12
CA LEU A 177 -4.53 10.30 6.08
C LEU A 177 -4.54 11.71 5.45
N PRO A 178 -5.22 12.68 6.08
CA PRO A 178 -5.31 14.04 5.55
C PRO A 178 -3.95 14.69 5.28
N SER A 179 -3.74 15.12 4.04
CA SER A 179 -2.53 15.82 3.60
C SER A 179 -2.27 17.12 4.37
N LYS A 180 -1.04 17.63 4.32
CA LYS A 180 -0.64 18.89 4.96
C LYS A 180 -1.15 20.18 4.27
N ARG A 181 -2.27 20.11 3.53
CA ARG A 181 -2.91 21.30 2.94
C ARG A 181 -3.31 22.30 4.04
N GLY A 182 -3.03 23.59 3.82
CA GLY A 182 -3.18 24.64 4.85
C GLY A 182 -2.05 24.71 5.88
N GLY A 183 -1.08 23.80 5.82
CA GLY A 183 0.07 23.74 6.73
C GLY A 183 0.01 22.57 7.71
N ALA A 184 1.18 22.13 8.17
CA ALA A 184 1.32 20.93 9.01
C ALA A 184 0.55 21.04 10.34
N VAL A 185 0.59 22.21 10.98
CA VAL A 185 -0.06 22.49 12.28
C VAL A 185 -1.57 22.45 12.16
N GLN A 186 -2.14 23.11 11.15
CA GLN A 186 -3.60 23.19 10.96
C GLN A 186 -4.20 21.82 10.60
N SER A 187 -3.46 20.98 9.90
CA SER A 187 -3.92 19.67 9.43
C SER A 187 -3.66 18.52 10.41
N ALA A 188 -2.80 18.70 11.43
CA ALA A 188 -2.46 17.65 12.38
C ALA A 188 -3.67 17.08 13.15
N PRO A 189 -4.63 17.90 13.65
CA PRO A 189 -5.82 17.38 14.33
C PRO A 189 -6.67 16.46 13.44
N LEU A 190 -6.69 16.72 12.12
CA LEU A 190 -7.45 15.91 11.17
C LEU A 190 -6.82 14.53 10.99
N ARG A 191 -5.48 14.44 10.96
CA ARG A 191 -4.76 13.15 10.94
C ARG A 191 -4.96 12.36 12.22
N GLU A 192 -4.87 13.04 13.37
CA GLU A 192 -5.10 12.41 14.67
C GLU A 192 -6.54 11.88 14.79
N GLN A 193 -7.54 12.67 14.39
CA GLN A 193 -8.94 12.24 14.38
C GLN A 193 -9.17 11.03 13.48
N ALA A 194 -8.61 11.05 12.27
CA ALA A 194 -8.71 9.95 11.32
C ALA A 194 -8.10 8.66 11.89
N LEU A 195 -6.88 8.73 12.43
CA LEU A 195 -6.23 7.56 13.01
C LEU A 195 -6.95 7.05 14.26
N LYS A 196 -7.48 7.94 15.12
CA LYS A 196 -8.31 7.53 16.27
C LYS A 196 -9.56 6.75 15.84
N ALA A 197 -10.21 7.14 14.74
CA ALA A 197 -11.36 6.41 14.23
C ALA A 197 -10.99 5.00 13.75
N VAL A 198 -9.83 4.88 13.07
CA VAL A 198 -9.28 3.58 12.66
C VAL A 198 -8.97 2.72 13.89
N VAL A 199 -8.21 3.24 14.85
CA VAL A 199 -7.86 2.51 16.09
C VAL A 199 -9.12 2.04 16.83
N LYS A 200 -10.12 2.92 17.01
CA LYS A 200 -11.40 2.58 17.65
C LYS A 200 -12.14 1.45 16.92
N GLN A 201 -12.05 1.39 15.59
CA GLN A 201 -12.65 0.31 14.83
C GLN A 201 -11.90 -1.01 15.04
N LEU A 202 -10.57 -0.97 15.09
CA LEU A 202 -9.73 -2.16 15.31
C LEU A 202 -9.81 -2.67 16.75
N GLU A 203 -10.11 -1.83 17.73
CA GLU A 203 -10.37 -2.24 19.12
C GLU A 203 -11.64 -3.08 19.30
N LYS A 204 -12.58 -3.02 18.35
CA LYS A 204 -13.76 -3.91 18.36
C LYS A 204 -13.40 -5.35 17.97
N ASP A 205 -12.25 -5.52 17.35
CA ASP A 205 -11.76 -6.82 16.92
C ASP A 205 -10.82 -7.40 17.98
N THR A 206 -11.15 -8.59 18.47
CA THR A 206 -10.33 -9.34 19.43
C THR A 206 -9.26 -10.19 18.75
N ASN A 207 -9.14 -10.14 17.42
CA ASN A 207 -8.11 -10.86 16.66
C ASN A 207 -6.69 -10.53 17.13
N GLN A 208 -5.81 -11.54 17.04
CA GLN A 208 -4.47 -11.47 17.61
C GLN A 208 -3.49 -10.57 16.84
N ASN A 209 -3.68 -10.33 15.54
CA ASN A 209 -2.78 -9.52 14.73
C ASN A 209 -3.52 -8.40 14.00
N GLN A 210 -3.11 -7.18 14.31
CA GLN A 210 -3.68 -5.96 13.78
C GLN A 210 -2.59 -5.12 13.15
N LEU A 211 -2.89 -4.55 11.98
CA LEU A 211 -1.97 -3.72 11.22
C LEU A 211 -2.71 -2.50 10.68
N ILE A 212 -2.14 -1.33 10.84
CA ILE A 212 -2.54 -0.10 10.16
C ILE A 212 -1.36 0.26 9.28
N LEU A 213 -1.57 0.46 7.98
CA LEU A 213 -0.50 0.82 7.07
C LEU A 213 -0.99 1.78 6.00
N GLY A 214 -0.09 2.59 5.46
CA GLY A 214 -0.37 3.41 4.29
C GLY A 214 0.28 4.77 4.35
N ASP A 215 -0.31 5.76 3.69
CA ASP A 215 0.21 7.13 3.66
C ASP A 215 -0.34 7.91 4.87
N PHE A 216 0.50 8.11 5.88
CA PHE A 216 0.13 8.85 7.08
C PHE A 216 0.24 10.36 6.89
N ASN A 217 0.79 10.83 5.76
CA ASN A 217 0.99 12.24 5.43
C ASN A 217 1.80 13.03 6.49
N ASP A 218 2.53 12.35 7.37
CA ASP A 218 3.37 12.93 8.41
C ASP A 218 4.48 11.97 8.81
N LEU A 219 5.45 12.49 9.57
CA LEU A 219 6.56 11.70 10.07
C LEU A 219 6.14 10.93 11.33
N ALA A 220 6.77 9.78 11.54
CA ALA A 220 6.60 9.01 12.78
C ALA A 220 6.91 9.84 14.05
N SER A 221 7.77 10.87 13.95
CA SER A 221 8.11 11.75 15.06
C SER A 221 7.01 12.75 15.46
N ALA A 222 5.90 12.84 14.73
CA ALA A 222 4.81 13.73 15.09
C ALA A 222 4.16 13.31 16.42
N ASP A 223 3.83 14.28 17.28
CA ASP A 223 3.32 14.00 18.64
C ASP A 223 2.07 13.11 18.63
N TRP A 224 1.14 13.35 17.70
CA TRP A 224 -0.08 12.56 17.56
C TRP A 224 0.21 11.09 17.22
N PHE A 225 1.23 10.81 16.40
CA PHE A 225 1.65 9.45 16.07
C PHE A 225 2.33 8.79 17.29
N GLN A 226 3.23 9.52 17.95
CA GLN A 226 3.92 9.07 19.16
C GLN A 226 2.95 8.73 20.30
N ASN A 227 1.82 9.45 20.39
CA ASN A 227 0.77 9.13 21.37
C ASN A 227 0.14 7.76 21.14
N HIS A 228 0.01 7.30 19.89
CA HIS A 228 -0.48 5.95 19.62
C HIS A 228 0.53 4.87 20.02
N LEU A 229 1.84 5.15 19.85
CA LEU A 229 2.89 4.24 20.33
C LEU A 229 2.87 4.06 21.85
N LYS A 230 2.68 5.16 22.58
CA LYS A 230 2.53 5.12 24.05
C LYS A 230 1.28 4.35 24.51
N ASN A 231 0.27 4.21 23.65
CA ASN A 231 -0.99 3.52 23.91
C ASN A 231 -1.03 2.08 23.35
N GLY A 232 0.12 1.43 23.23
CA GLY A 232 0.22 0.00 22.95
C GLY A 232 0.26 -0.39 21.47
N TRP A 233 0.34 0.58 20.55
CA TRP A 233 0.73 0.31 19.17
C TRP A 233 2.25 0.31 19.02
N ILE A 234 2.76 -0.43 18.04
CA ILE A 234 4.19 -0.53 17.77
C ILE A 234 4.43 -0.12 16.31
N SER A 235 5.45 0.69 16.06
CA SER A 235 5.94 0.94 14.70
C SER A 235 6.90 -0.17 14.30
N PRO A 236 6.76 -0.79 13.11
CA PRO A 236 7.79 -1.67 12.58
C PRO A 236 9.15 -0.98 12.51
N GLU A 237 10.22 -1.76 12.63
CA GLU A 237 11.53 -1.30 12.23
C GLU A 237 11.60 -1.26 10.70
N PHE A 238 12.01 -0.12 10.15
CA PHE A 238 12.11 0.08 8.71
C PHE A 238 13.57 0.03 8.24
N SER A 239 13.80 -0.77 7.19
CA SER A 239 15.06 -0.78 6.46
C SER A 239 14.96 0.07 5.17
N TYR A 240 16.12 0.58 4.75
CA TYR A 240 16.22 1.58 3.69
C TYR A 240 17.31 1.22 2.68
N PRO A 241 17.07 1.39 1.38
CA PRO A 241 18.12 1.33 0.37
C PRO A 241 19.16 2.43 0.58
N LYS A 242 20.40 2.17 0.18
CA LYS A 242 21.50 3.13 0.33
C LYS A 242 21.14 4.48 -0.32
N ASN A 243 21.32 5.56 0.44
CA ASN A 243 21.03 6.96 0.04
C ASN A 243 19.55 7.30 -0.20
N ILE A 244 18.62 6.40 0.16
CA ILE A 244 17.17 6.62 0.08
C ILE A 244 16.60 6.54 1.49
N LEU A 245 16.33 7.69 2.12
CA LEU A 245 15.99 7.76 3.55
C LEU A 245 14.48 7.94 3.81
N GLY A 246 13.65 7.52 2.87
CA GLY A 246 12.21 7.67 2.96
C GLY A 246 11.51 7.25 1.67
N SER A 247 10.20 7.30 1.70
CA SER A 247 9.34 6.93 0.58
C SER A 247 8.94 8.13 -0.27
N TYR A 248 9.02 9.35 0.28
CA TYR A 248 8.65 10.59 -0.39
C TYR A 248 9.80 11.61 -0.31
N LYS A 249 9.94 12.51 -1.29
CA LYS A 249 10.96 13.57 -1.27
C LYS A 249 10.36 14.94 -1.55
N TYR A 250 10.48 15.84 -0.58
CA TYR A 250 9.97 17.21 -0.65
C TYR A 250 11.09 18.22 -0.39
N GLN A 251 11.26 19.18 -1.32
CA GLN A 251 12.27 20.24 -1.23
C GLN A 251 13.67 19.71 -0.88
N GLY A 252 14.09 18.64 -1.54
CA GLY A 252 15.41 18.03 -1.35
C GLY A 252 15.53 17.10 -0.15
N ARG A 253 14.51 17.01 0.71
CA ARG A 253 14.53 16.17 1.92
C ARG A 253 13.69 14.91 1.73
N TRP A 254 14.30 13.76 1.99
CA TRP A 254 13.58 12.50 2.11
C TRP A 254 12.69 12.54 3.36
N GLN A 255 11.49 11.99 3.23
CA GLN A 255 10.50 11.85 4.28
C GLN A 255 9.93 10.44 4.20
N HIS A 256 9.87 9.75 5.34
CA HIS A 256 9.20 8.47 5.46
C HIS A 256 7.81 8.73 6.06
N ILE A 257 6.83 8.82 5.18
CA ILE A 257 5.42 9.14 5.51
C ILE A 257 4.48 7.98 5.20
N ASP A 258 4.97 7.00 4.43
CA ASP A 258 4.26 5.75 4.17
C ASP A 258 4.65 4.75 5.27
N LEU A 259 3.87 4.75 6.35
CA LEU A 259 4.19 4.14 7.64
C LEU A 259 3.29 2.93 7.94
N ALA A 260 3.60 2.25 9.03
CA ALA A 260 2.74 1.25 9.62
C ALA A 260 2.74 1.29 11.16
N LEU A 261 1.65 0.83 11.75
CA LEU A 261 1.48 0.56 13.18
C LEU A 261 0.88 -0.84 13.32
N TYR A 262 1.41 -1.65 14.23
CA TYR A 262 0.85 -2.96 14.50
C TYR A 262 0.59 -3.17 15.99
N ARG A 263 -0.30 -4.12 16.28
CA ARG A 263 -0.58 -4.64 17.61
C ARG A 263 -0.84 -6.12 17.48
N GLY A 264 -0.22 -6.93 18.32
CA GLY A 264 -0.39 -8.37 18.28
C GLY A 264 0.82 -9.12 18.80
N SER A 265 0.72 -10.45 18.80
CA SER A 265 1.81 -11.33 19.24
C SER A 265 2.96 -11.35 18.24
N ASN A 266 2.67 -11.15 16.95
CA ASN A 266 3.67 -11.30 15.90
C ASN A 266 4.24 -9.93 15.50
N PRO A 267 5.57 -9.75 15.54
CA PRO A 267 6.20 -8.49 15.16
C PRO A 267 6.15 -8.26 13.65
N PHE A 268 6.08 -7.00 13.24
CA PHE A 268 6.17 -6.62 11.82
C PHE A 268 7.49 -5.90 11.53
N GLY A 269 8.05 -6.18 10.36
CA GLY A 269 9.15 -5.45 9.75
C GLY A 269 8.68 -4.63 8.55
N GLY A 270 9.46 -3.60 8.20
CA GLY A 270 9.20 -2.74 7.05
C GLY A 270 10.44 -2.49 6.19
N THR A 271 10.23 -2.28 4.89
CA THR A 271 11.30 -1.93 3.95
C THR A 271 10.79 -0.94 2.91
N VAL A 272 11.47 0.19 2.75
CA VAL A 272 11.24 1.07 1.59
C VAL A 272 11.85 0.43 0.34
N ILE A 273 11.06 0.27 -0.70
CA ILE A 273 11.46 -0.40 -1.93
C ILE A 273 11.80 0.66 -2.99
N ALA A 274 13.07 0.74 -3.39
CA ALA A 274 13.55 1.74 -4.35
C ALA A 274 14.31 1.13 -5.55
N PRO A 275 13.66 0.31 -6.40
CA PRO A 275 14.26 -0.13 -7.67
C PRO A 275 14.69 1.08 -8.49
N SER A 276 15.83 1.00 -9.18
CA SER A 276 16.39 2.12 -9.95
C SER A 276 15.43 2.71 -10.98
N ILE A 277 14.51 1.90 -11.51
CA ILE A 277 13.49 2.37 -12.45
C ILE A 277 12.52 3.39 -11.83
N LEU A 278 12.31 3.37 -10.51
CA LEU A 278 11.41 4.27 -9.78
C LEU A 278 12.10 5.55 -9.34
N LEU A 279 13.40 5.68 -9.59
CA LEU A 279 14.21 6.81 -9.20
C LEU A 279 14.68 7.60 -10.42
N GLU A 280 14.90 8.88 -10.20
CA GLU A 280 15.63 9.74 -11.12
C GLU A 280 16.60 10.64 -10.35
N ILE A 281 17.60 11.18 -11.05
CA ILE A 281 18.55 12.11 -10.45
C ILE A 281 17.80 13.41 -10.09
N ASP A 282 17.97 13.86 -8.86
CA ASP A 282 17.47 15.15 -8.41
C ASP A 282 18.48 16.24 -8.81
N THR A 283 18.31 16.81 -9.99
CA THR A 283 19.22 17.84 -10.53
C THR A 283 19.21 19.14 -9.73
N LYS A 284 18.18 19.39 -8.91
CA LYS A 284 18.04 20.61 -8.11
C LYS A 284 18.73 20.49 -6.75
N TRP A 285 18.58 19.35 -6.08
CA TRP A 285 19.06 19.15 -4.70
C TRP A 285 20.15 18.08 -4.57
N GLY A 286 20.52 17.42 -5.65
CA GLY A 286 21.47 16.31 -5.65
C GLY A 286 20.86 14.97 -5.18
N GLY A 287 21.58 13.90 -5.49
CA GLY A 287 21.15 12.53 -5.19
C GLY A 287 19.99 12.07 -6.07
N TYR A 288 19.08 11.28 -5.48
CA TYR A 288 17.92 10.71 -6.16
C TYR A 288 16.62 11.28 -5.62
N LYS A 289 15.54 11.15 -6.41
CA LYS A 289 14.15 11.40 -6.01
C LYS A 289 13.22 10.38 -6.70
N PRO A 290 12.00 10.16 -6.20
CA PRO A 290 11.02 9.35 -6.89
C PRO A 290 10.70 9.95 -8.26
N LYS A 291 10.63 9.07 -9.27
CA LYS A 291 10.28 9.45 -10.64
C LYS A 291 8.77 9.59 -10.74
N ARG A 292 8.29 10.80 -10.40
CA ARG A 292 6.87 11.16 -10.34
C ARG A 292 6.17 11.11 -11.70
N SER A 293 4.88 10.91 -11.66
CA SER A 293 3.97 10.84 -12.80
C SER A 293 3.65 12.22 -13.34
N PHE A 294 3.55 13.22 -12.45
CA PHE A 294 3.19 14.57 -12.83
C PHE A 294 4.23 15.60 -12.36
N LEU A 295 4.53 16.56 -13.23
CA LEU A 295 5.26 17.78 -12.88
C LEU A 295 4.40 18.99 -13.21
N GLY A 296 3.80 19.58 -12.18
CA GLY A 296 2.72 20.55 -12.37
C GLY A 296 1.54 19.86 -13.05
N ARG A 297 1.17 20.33 -14.24
CA ARG A 297 0.11 19.74 -15.07
C ARG A 297 0.59 18.71 -16.10
N PHE A 298 1.89 18.54 -16.27
CA PHE A 298 2.44 17.70 -17.33
C PHE A 298 2.65 16.28 -16.84
N TYR A 299 2.15 15.31 -17.60
CA TYR A 299 2.49 13.91 -17.39
C TYR A 299 3.94 13.64 -17.83
N THR A 300 4.78 13.20 -16.89
CA THR A 300 6.23 13.00 -17.08
C THR A 300 6.61 11.55 -17.36
N TYR A 301 5.62 10.68 -17.59
CA TYR A 301 5.83 9.26 -17.84
C TYR A 301 6.54 8.53 -16.69
N GLY A 302 6.49 9.07 -15.48
CA GLY A 302 6.99 8.41 -14.27
C GLY A 302 6.00 7.40 -13.69
N TYR A 303 6.13 7.14 -12.39
CA TYR A 303 5.46 6.06 -11.67
C TYR A 303 4.58 6.59 -10.53
N SER A 304 5.22 7.26 -9.57
CA SER A 304 4.60 7.91 -8.41
C SER A 304 5.62 8.88 -7.80
N ASP A 305 5.17 9.92 -7.10
CA ASP A 305 6.01 10.74 -6.23
C ASP A 305 6.31 10.05 -4.88
N HIS A 306 5.71 8.88 -4.63
CA HIS A 306 6.05 7.95 -3.55
C HIS A 306 6.83 6.73 -4.05
N LEU A 307 7.55 6.07 -3.14
CA LEU A 307 8.14 4.76 -3.32
C LEU A 307 7.30 3.70 -2.59
N PRO A 308 7.19 2.47 -3.13
CA PRO A 308 6.49 1.38 -2.45
C PRO A 308 7.13 1.01 -1.12
N VAL A 309 6.32 0.56 -0.17
CA VAL A 309 6.76 0.10 1.16
C VAL A 309 6.29 -1.34 1.36
N TYR A 310 7.22 -2.23 1.63
CA TYR A 310 6.95 -3.63 1.92
C TYR A 310 6.87 -3.82 3.44
N ILE A 311 5.76 -4.37 3.92
CA ILE A 311 5.49 -4.69 5.32
C ILE A 311 5.27 -6.19 5.43
N PHE A 312 5.91 -6.83 6.40
CA PHE A 312 5.81 -8.28 6.55
C PHE A 312 5.82 -8.69 8.00
N ASN A 313 5.09 -9.77 8.29
CA ASN A 313 5.16 -10.41 9.58
C ASN A 313 6.52 -11.12 9.75
N VAL A 314 7.21 -10.86 10.86
CA VAL A 314 8.49 -11.49 11.19
C VAL A 314 8.20 -12.78 11.95
N ILE A 315 8.51 -13.90 11.33
CA ILE A 315 8.39 -15.21 11.97
C ILE A 315 9.70 -15.48 12.70
N HIS A 316 9.63 -15.54 14.03
CA HIS A 316 10.72 -16.09 14.83
C HIS A 316 10.71 -17.61 14.65
N SER A 317 11.69 -18.10 13.89
CA SER A 317 12.08 -19.51 13.87
C SER A 317 12.75 -19.91 15.17
#